data_AF-A0A2K8SIN5-F1
#
_entry.id   AF-A0A2K8SIN5-F1
#
_cell.length_a   1.000
_cell.length_b   1.000
_cell.length_c   1.000
_cell.angle_alpha   90.00
_cell.angle_beta   90.00
_cell.angle_gamma   90.00
#
_symmetry.space_group_name_H-M   'P 1'
#
loop_
_entity.id
_entity.type
_entity.pdbx_description
1 polymer ?
#
loop_
_entity_poly.entity_id
_entity_poly.type
_entity_poly.pdbx_seq_one_letter_code
_entity_poly.pdbx_strand_id
1 'polypeptide(L)'
;MRRANPGLRTWVEYGLKQSKNELGWADYRLTHYPDIERWWEIVCSSYLMVSLHSEQMQSSVPKSPSKLASHPWWNDKKGWKNILNNLRLIIQPFTLFNLIYPWLTVFPIPQLSLGFSKLQSIIYRLTSSIFISLTHPDFYFSSA
;
A
#
# COMPACT_ATOMS: atom_id res chain seq x y z
N MET A 1 17.56 3.64 30.17
CA MET A 1 17.88 4.37 28.91
C MET A 1 18.12 3.34 27.81
N ARG A 2 17.12 2.97 27.01
CA ARG A 2 17.29 1.97 25.94
C ARG A 2 18.09 2.62 24.80
N ARG A 3 19.31 2.16 24.54
CA ARG A 3 20.10 2.59 23.37
C ARG A 3 19.37 2.15 22.11
N ALA A 4 19.06 3.10 21.23
CA ALA A 4 18.55 2.79 19.90
C ALA A 4 19.57 1.91 19.16
N ASN A 5 19.13 0.78 18.62
CA ASN A 5 19.97 -0.16 17.90
C ASN A 5 20.49 0.53 16.62
N PRO A 6 21.81 0.75 16.43
CA PRO A 6 22.34 1.54 15.31
C PRO A 6 21.88 1.05 13.93
N GLY A 7 21.71 -0.27 13.78
CA GLY A 7 21.20 -0.87 12.54
C GLY A 7 19.74 -0.51 12.22
N LEU A 8 18.90 -0.27 13.25
CA LEU A 8 17.51 0.14 13.07
C LEU A 8 17.44 1.58 12.56
N ARG A 9 18.30 2.46 13.08
CA ARG A 9 18.37 3.86 12.66
C ARG A 9 18.79 3.98 11.20
N THR A 10 19.86 3.29 10.81
CA THR A 10 20.32 3.25 9.43
C THR A 10 19.27 2.66 8.49
N TRP A 11 18.57 1.60 8.91
CA TRP A 11 17.49 1.02 8.11
C TRP A 11 16.32 1.99 7.91
N VAL A 12 15.91 2.71 8.96
CA VAL A 12 14.88 3.76 8.87
C VAL A 12 15.33 4.88 7.93
N GLU A 13 16.57 5.36 8.04
CA GLU A 13 17.09 6.46 7.22
C GLU A 13 17.20 6.07 5.72
N TYR A 14 17.73 4.88 5.41
CA TYR A 14 17.82 4.39 4.03
C TYR A 14 16.45 4.02 3.46
N GLY A 15 15.60 3.37 4.25
CA GLY A 15 14.22 3.05 3.87
C GLY A 15 13.46 4.32 3.51
N LEU A 16 13.47 5.32 4.40
CA LEU A 16 12.79 6.60 4.22
C LEU A 16 13.31 7.38 3.00
N LYS A 17 14.61 7.36 2.73
CA LYS A 17 15.17 7.99 1.52
C LYS A 17 14.67 7.32 0.24
N GLN A 18 14.67 5.99 0.21
CA GLN A 18 14.16 5.23 -0.92
C GLN A 18 12.65 5.42 -1.10
N SER A 19 11.90 5.48 0.01
CA SER A 19 10.47 5.68 -0.01
C SER A 19 10.06 7.01 -0.62
N LYS A 20 10.75 8.08 -0.23
CA LYS A 20 10.49 9.43 -0.74
C LYS A 20 10.62 9.51 -2.26
N ASN A 21 11.65 8.88 -2.82
CA ASN A 21 11.89 8.89 -4.26
C ASN A 21 10.81 8.10 -5.02
N GLU A 22 10.46 6.91 -4.54
CA GLU A 22 9.51 6.00 -5.22
C GLU A 22 8.04 6.42 -5.06
N LEU A 23 7.72 7.22 -4.04
CA LEU A 23 6.39 7.80 -3.81
C LEU A 23 6.23 9.18 -4.45
N GLY A 24 7.27 9.78 -5.04
CA GLY A 24 7.19 11.10 -5.66
C GLY A 24 7.08 12.24 -4.66
N TRP A 25 7.76 12.14 -3.51
CA TRP A 25 7.76 13.16 -2.45
C TRP A 25 8.03 14.59 -2.94
N ALA A 26 8.89 14.73 -3.95
CA ALA A 26 9.25 16.01 -4.56
C ALA A 26 8.75 16.09 -6.01
N ASP A 27 7.45 15.88 -6.24
CA ASP A 27 6.85 16.19 -7.54
C ASP A 27 6.78 17.71 -7.73
N TYR A 28 7.69 18.23 -8.55
CA TYR A 28 7.83 19.66 -8.83
C TYR A 28 6.68 20.25 -9.66
N ARG A 29 5.74 19.41 -10.12
CA ARG A 29 4.56 19.85 -10.87
C ARG A 29 3.45 20.34 -9.95
N LEU A 30 3.46 19.96 -8.67
CA LEU A 30 2.54 20.42 -7.65
C LEU A 30 2.99 21.78 -7.09
N THR A 31 2.29 22.83 -7.48
CA THR A 31 2.61 24.21 -7.09
C THR A 31 1.54 24.86 -6.22
N HIS A 32 0.31 24.31 -6.20
CA HIS A 32 -0.79 24.85 -5.42
C HIS A 32 -0.84 24.22 -4.02
N TYR A 33 -0.84 25.06 -2.97
CA TYR A 33 -0.79 24.62 -1.57
C TYR A 33 -1.81 23.55 -1.15
N PRO A 34 -3.12 23.65 -1.45
CA PRO A 34 -4.09 22.62 -1.07
C PRO A 34 -3.84 21.28 -1.77
N ASP A 35 -3.36 21.32 -3.01
CA ASP A 35 -3.00 20.11 -3.75
C ASP A 35 -1.72 19.48 -3.19
N ILE A 36 -0.76 20.30 -2.76
CA ILE A 36 0.45 19.85 -2.05
C ILE A 36 0.06 19.15 -0.75
N GLU A 37 -0.82 19.73 0.06
CA GLU A 37 -1.27 19.12 1.32
C GLU A 37 -1.89 17.72 1.09
N ARG A 38 -2.83 17.63 0.16
CA ARG A 38 -3.45 16.35 -0.24
C ARG A 38 -2.44 15.35 -0.79
N TRP A 39 -1.49 15.81 -1.59
CA TRP A 39 -0.41 14.97 -2.10
C TRP A 39 0.42 14.38 -0.96
N TRP A 40 0.78 15.21 0.01
CA TRP A 40 1.53 14.78 1.18
C TRP A 40 0.76 13.80 2.06
N GLU A 41 -0.55 13.99 2.24
CA GLU A 41 -1.41 13.03 2.93
C GLU A 41 -1.38 11.65 2.25
N ILE A 42 -1.48 11.62 0.92
CA ILE A 42 -1.43 10.37 0.14
C ILE A 42 -0.05 9.71 0.27
N VAL A 43 1.03 10.48 0.16
CA VAL A 43 2.41 9.99 0.29
C VAL A 43 2.66 9.44 1.70
N CYS A 44 2.23 10.15 2.74
CA CYS A 44 2.34 9.72 4.14
C CYS A 44 1.51 8.46 4.41
N SER A 45 0.27 8.39 3.90
CA SER A 45 -0.60 7.21 4.04
C SER A 45 0.00 5.99 3.33
N SER A 46 0.54 6.17 2.12
CA SER A 46 1.21 5.11 1.37
C SER A 46 2.47 4.62 2.09
N TYR A 47 3.27 5.55 2.63
CA TYR A 47 4.45 5.22 3.43
C TYR A 47 4.07 4.41 4.68
N LEU A 48 3.09 4.88 5.44
CA LEU A 48 2.58 4.20 6.63
C LEU A 48 2.11 2.78 6.29
N MET A 49 1.31 2.63 5.23
CA MET A 49 0.83 1.33 4.78
C MET A 49 2.00 0.37 4.47
N VAL A 50 3.03 0.80 3.75
CA VAL A 50 4.20 -0.05 3.46
C VAL A 50 4.98 -0.38 4.74
N SER A 51 5.18 0.59 5.64
CA SER A 51 5.88 0.39 6.92
C SER A 51 5.18 -0.63 7.81
N LEU A 52 3.85 -0.59 7.89
CA LEU A 52 3.05 -1.57 8.63
C LEU A 52 3.17 -2.99 8.06
N HIS A 53 3.41 -3.12 6.76
CA HIS A 53 3.64 -4.40 6.09
C HIS A 53 5.10 -4.87 6.15
N SER A 54 5.99 -4.15 6.84
CA SER A 54 7.37 -4.59 7.05
C SER A 54 7.47 -5.69 8.12
N GLU A 55 8.38 -6.65 7.91
CA GLU A 55 8.63 -7.74 8.87
C GLU A 55 9.10 -7.23 10.24
N GLN A 56 9.65 -6.01 10.34
CA GLN A 56 10.07 -5.44 11.63
C GLN A 56 8.90 -4.96 12.49
N MET A 57 7.74 -4.66 11.89
CA MET A 57 6.54 -4.25 12.62
C MET A 57 5.53 -5.39 12.81
N GLN A 58 5.63 -6.46 12.02
CA GLN A 58 4.77 -7.62 12.17
C GLN A 58 5.42 -8.63 13.12
N SER A 59 4.80 -8.84 14.29
CA SER A 59 5.23 -9.80 15.31
C SER A 59 5.13 -11.27 14.86
N SER A 60 4.44 -11.53 13.74
CA SER A 60 4.37 -12.82 13.08
C SER A 60 4.48 -12.62 11.56
N VAL A 61 5.23 -13.50 10.88
CA VAL A 61 5.35 -13.45 9.42
C VAL A 61 3.95 -13.63 8.84
N PRO A 62 3.37 -12.64 8.15
CA PRO A 62 2.14 -12.88 7.41
C PRO A 62 2.50 -13.91 6.35
N LYS A 63 2.02 -15.14 6.49
CA LYS A 63 2.09 -16.10 5.39
C LYS A 63 1.30 -15.46 4.26
N SER A 64 2.01 -14.99 3.23
CA SER A 64 1.37 -14.51 2.01
C SER A 64 0.38 -15.59 1.58
N PRO A 65 -0.87 -15.24 1.27
CA PRO A 65 -1.81 -16.21 0.75
C PRO A 65 -1.14 -16.88 -0.44
N SER A 66 -0.96 -18.20 -0.42
CA SER A 66 -0.15 -18.95 -1.40
C SER A 66 -0.52 -18.64 -2.85
N LYS A 67 -1.76 -18.19 -3.07
CA LYS A 67 -2.30 -17.77 -4.36
C LYS A 67 -1.83 -16.38 -4.83
N LEU A 68 -1.59 -15.41 -3.93
CA LEU A 68 -1.01 -14.12 -4.32
C LEU A 68 0.45 -14.28 -4.73
N ALA A 69 1.20 -15.13 -4.02
CA ALA A 69 2.60 -15.42 -4.33
C ALA A 69 2.79 -16.09 -5.70
N SER A 70 1.77 -16.74 -6.26
CA SER A 70 1.81 -17.28 -7.62
C SER A 70 1.74 -16.24 -8.74
N HIS A 71 1.49 -14.96 -8.41
CA HIS A 71 1.43 -13.92 -9.43
C HIS A 71 2.82 -13.66 -10.03
N PRO A 72 3.00 -13.57 -11.37
CA PRO A 72 4.33 -13.45 -11.99
C PRO A 72 5.14 -12.22 -11.57
N TRP A 73 4.45 -11.14 -11.17
CA TRP A 73 5.09 -9.91 -10.69
C TRP A 73 5.18 -9.83 -9.16
N TRP A 74 4.72 -10.86 -8.45
CA TRP A 74 4.90 -10.94 -7.01
C TRP A 74 6.38 -11.07 -6.65
N ASN A 75 6.78 -10.45 -5.55
CA ASN A 75 8.17 -10.48 -5.14
C ASN A 75 8.30 -10.78 -3.64
N ASP A 76 8.77 -11.98 -3.32
CA ASP A 76 8.98 -12.45 -1.94
C ASP A 76 10.30 -11.97 -1.33
N LYS A 77 11.10 -11.16 -2.05
CA LYS A 77 12.32 -10.58 -1.47
C LYS A 77 11.94 -9.59 -0.36
N LYS A 78 12.78 -9.58 0.67
CA LYS A 78 12.68 -8.63 1.77
C LYS A 78 13.12 -7.24 1.30
N GLY A 79 12.30 -6.22 1.56
CA GLY A 79 12.63 -4.84 1.25
C GLY A 79 11.41 -3.96 1.00
N TRP A 80 11.53 -2.67 1.33
CA TRP A 80 10.44 -1.70 1.20
C TRP A 80 9.87 -1.63 -0.23
N LYS A 81 10.74 -1.68 -1.25
CA LYS A 81 10.34 -1.66 -2.66
C LYS A 81 9.53 -2.88 -3.08
N ASN A 82 9.86 -4.05 -2.56
CA ASN A 82 9.16 -5.30 -2.84
C ASN A 82 7.77 -5.29 -2.19
N ILE A 83 7.69 -4.79 -0.95
CA ILE A 83 6.41 -4.60 -0.24
C ILE A 83 5.53 -3.60 -1.01
N LEU A 84 6.09 -2.45 -1.42
CA LEU A 84 5.35 -1.47 -2.22
C LEU A 84 4.85 -2.07 -3.55
N ASN A 85 5.68 -2.85 -4.25
CA ASN A 85 5.26 -3.54 -5.47
C ASN A 85 4.09 -4.48 -5.22
N ASN A 86 4.16 -5.31 -4.18
CA ASN A 86 3.11 -6.27 -3.86
C ASN A 86 1.81 -5.55 -3.44
N LEU A 87 1.90 -4.46 -2.69
CA LEU A 87 0.75 -3.61 -2.36
C LEU A 87 0.14 -2.93 -3.60
N ARG A 88 0.97 -2.47 -4.55
CA ARG A 88 0.50 -1.95 -5.84
C ARG A 88 -0.30 -3.03 -6.61
N LEU A 89 0.18 -4.28 -6.63
CA LEU A 89 -0.55 -5.39 -7.26
C LEU A 89 -1.90 -5.67 -6.58
N ILE A 90 -1.94 -5.60 -5.24
CA ILE A 90 -3.18 -5.79 -4.47
C ILE A 90 -4.21 -4.70 -4.80
N ILE A 91 -3.79 -3.44 -4.91
CA ILE A 91 -4.68 -2.31 -5.15
C ILE A 91 -5.07 -2.19 -6.64
N GLN A 92 -4.27 -2.75 -7.55
CA GLN A 92 -4.43 -2.60 -9.00
C GLN A 92 -5.85 -2.87 -9.53
N PRO A 93 -6.59 -3.91 -9.10
CA PRO A 93 -7.97 -4.16 -9.57
C PRO A 93 -8.96 -3.04 -9.19
N PHE A 94 -8.70 -2.31 -8.10
CA PHE A 94 -9.52 -1.17 -7.68
C PHE A 94 -9.19 0.05 -8.55
N THR A 95 -7.90 0.32 -8.76
CA THR A 95 -7.45 1.44 -9.61
C THR A 95 -7.92 1.27 -11.05
N LEU A 96 -7.77 0.07 -11.63
CA LEU A 96 -8.20 -0.20 -13.00
C LEU A 96 -9.71 -0.06 -13.17
N PHE A 97 -10.50 -0.52 -12.21
CA PHE A 97 -11.95 -0.33 -12.24
C PHE A 97 -12.30 1.16 -12.21
N ASN A 98 -11.68 1.95 -11.33
CA ASN A 98 -11.93 3.39 -11.25
C ASN A 98 -11.55 4.13 -12.55
N LEU A 99 -10.51 3.69 -13.26
CA LEU A 99 -10.12 4.28 -14.55
C LEU A 99 -11.11 3.96 -15.67
N ILE A 100 -11.70 2.75 -15.66
CA ILE A 100 -12.65 2.30 -16.67
C ILE A 100 -14.08 2.76 -16.34
N TYR A 101 -14.39 3.01 -15.07
CA TYR A 101 -15.72 3.34 -14.59
C TYR A 101 -16.40 4.49 -15.37
N PRO A 102 -15.73 5.63 -15.69
CA PRO A 102 -16.35 6.68 -16.50
C PRO A 102 -16.82 6.19 -17.87
N TRP A 103 -16.06 5.31 -18.53
CA TRP A 103 -16.47 4.72 -19.81
C TRP A 103 -17.66 3.78 -19.67
N LEU A 104 -17.76 3.05 -18.56
CA LEU A 104 -18.92 2.20 -18.27
C LEU A 104 -20.20 3.00 -18.03
N THR A 105 -20.11 4.28 -17.65
CA THR A 105 -21.28 5.17 -17.56
C THR A 105 -21.80 5.58 -18.95
N VAL A 106 -20.92 5.64 -19.95
CA VAL A 106 -21.28 5.98 -21.33
C VAL A 106 -21.71 4.73 -22.11
N PHE A 107 -20.98 3.64 -21.95
CA PHE A 107 -21.23 2.35 -22.60
C PHE A 107 -21.41 1.27 -21.53
N PRO A 108 -22.65 1.01 -21.10
CA PRO A 108 -22.90 0.06 -20.02
C PRO A 108 -22.58 -1.37 -20.49
N ILE A 109 -21.52 -1.95 -19.93
CA ILE A 109 -21.14 -3.35 -20.13
C ILE A 109 -21.19 -4.05 -18.76
N PRO A 110 -22.35 -4.63 -18.37
CA PRO A 110 -22.55 -5.20 -17.03
C PRO A 110 -21.58 -6.33 -16.71
N GLN A 111 -21.21 -7.15 -17.70
CA GLN A 111 -20.28 -8.27 -17.49
C GLN A 111 -18.89 -7.79 -17.07
N LEU A 112 -18.43 -6.66 -17.60
CA LEU A 112 -17.13 -6.10 -17.24
C LEU A 112 -17.14 -5.61 -15.79
N SER A 113 -18.17 -4.85 -15.40
CA SER A 113 -18.36 -4.39 -14.03
C SER A 113 -18.45 -5.55 -13.02
N LEU A 114 -19.20 -6.59 -13.36
CA LEU A 114 -19.33 -7.80 -12.54
C LEU A 114 -18.00 -8.57 -12.44
N GLY A 115 -17.25 -8.65 -13.54
CA GLY A 115 -15.91 -9.25 -13.57
C GLY A 115 -14.94 -8.54 -12.62
N PHE A 116 -14.88 -7.21 -12.67
CA PHE A 116 -14.08 -6.41 -11.73
C PHE A 116 -14.53 -6.60 -10.28
N SER A 117 -15.84 -6.55 -10.03
CA SER A 117 -16.40 -6.75 -8.69
C SER A 117 -16.01 -8.11 -8.10
N LYS A 118 -16.04 -9.17 -8.92
CA LYS A 118 -15.62 -10.52 -8.51
C LYS A 118 -14.12 -10.57 -8.21
N LEU A 119 -13.28 -9.96 -9.05
CA LEU A 119 -11.84 -9.89 -8.82
C LEU A 119 -11.50 -9.14 -7.53
N GLN A 120 -12.10 -7.96 -7.33
CA GLN A 120 -11.95 -7.15 -6.12
C GLN A 120 -12.37 -7.93 -4.87
N SER A 121 -13.48 -8.68 -4.92
CA SER A 121 -13.94 -9.53 -3.81
C SER A 121 -12.93 -10.63 -3.46
N ILE A 122 -12.33 -11.28 -4.47
CA ILE A 122 -11.29 -12.31 -4.24
C ILE A 122 -10.06 -11.68 -3.56
N ILE A 123 -9.60 -10.53 -4.05
CA ILE A 123 -8.43 -9.84 -3.48
C ILE A 123 -8.72 -9.35 -2.07
N TYR A 124 -9.89 -8.77 -1.83
CA TYR A 124 -10.32 -8.36 -0.50
C TYR A 124 -10.33 -9.55 0.47
N ARG A 125 -10.89 -10.70 0.07
CA ARG A 125 -10.90 -11.90 0.92
C ARG A 125 -9.49 -12.41 1.26
N LEU A 126 -8.56 -12.35 0.30
CA LEU A 126 -7.19 -12.80 0.50
C LEU A 126 -6.36 -11.85 1.37
N THR A 127 -6.71 -10.57 1.40
CA THR A 127 -5.93 -9.52 2.08
C THR A 127 -6.59 -8.98 3.34
N SER A 128 -7.86 -9.27 3.57
CA SER A 128 -8.65 -8.80 4.72
C SER A 128 -7.99 -9.15 6.05
N SER A 129 -7.39 -10.34 6.21
CA SER A 129 -6.67 -10.70 7.43
C SER A 129 -5.43 -9.85 7.68
N ILE A 130 -4.76 -9.39 6.62
CA ILE A 130 -3.57 -8.53 6.69
C ILE A 130 -3.99 -7.13 7.14
N PHE A 131 -5.08 -6.60 6.58
CA PHE A 131 -5.56 -5.25 6.92
C PHE A 131 -6.30 -5.18 8.26
N ILE A 132 -6.98 -6.24 8.70
CA ILE A 132 -7.64 -6.30 10.02
C ILE A 132 -6.61 -6.14 11.15
N SER A 133 -5.39 -6.66 10.99
CA SER A 133 -4.30 -6.49 11.96
C SER A 133 -3.97 -5.01 12.23
N LEU A 134 -4.22 -4.12 11.27
CA LEU A 134 -3.97 -2.67 11.39
C LEU A 134 -5.05 -1.93 12.19
N THR A 135 -6.17 -2.60 12.51
CA THR A 135 -7.23 -2.06 13.37
C THR A 135 -7.00 -2.37 14.85
N HIS A 136 -5.82 -2.91 15.21
CA HIS A 136 -5.45 -3.15 16.61
C HIS A 136 -5.47 -1.82 17.38
N PRO A 137 -6.00 -1.79 18.62
CA PRO A 137 -6.18 -0.55 19.38
C PRO A 137 -4.90 0.27 19.63
N ASP A 138 -3.72 -0.33 19.47
CA ASP A 138 -2.44 0.37 19.58
C ASP A 138 -2.18 1.35 18.41
N PHE A 139 -2.95 1.25 17.31
CA PHE A 139 -2.87 2.14 16.15
C PHE A 139 -3.98 3.21 16.11
N TYR A 140 -4.79 3.34 17.15
CA TYR A 140 -5.63 4.55 17.29
C TYR A 140 -4.70 5.74 17.48
N PHE A 141 -4.49 6.50 16.41
CA PHE A 141 -3.91 7.83 16.50
C PHE A 141 -4.77 8.64 17.47
N SER A 142 -4.23 8.97 18.64
CA SER A 142 -4.82 10.03 19.47
C SER A 142 -4.78 11.30 18.64
N SER A 143 -5.95 11.72 18.16
CA SER A 143 -6.15 13.06 17.62
C SER A 143 -5.80 14.05 18.74
N ALA A 144 -4.70 14.79 18.54
CA ALA A 144 -4.30 15.92 19.36
C ALA A 144 -5.00 17.21 18.89
#